data_AF-A0A0M2LIF1-F1
#
_entry.id   AF-A0A0M2LIF1-F1
#
_cell.length_a   1.000
_cell.length_b   1.000
_cell.length_c   1.000
_cell.angle_alpha   90.00
_cell.angle_beta   90.00
_cell.angle_gamma   90.00
#
_symmetry.space_group_name_H-M   'P 1'
#
loop_
_entity.id
_entity.type
_entity.pdbx_description
1 polymer ?
#
loop_
_entity_poly.entity_id
_entity_poly.type
_entity_poly.pdbx_seq_one_letter_code
_entity_poly.pdbx_strand_id
1 'polypeptide(L)'
;MKAGILLAAATLALAGCSGAPAGNDTAEAAYNNSFVSPNLAGGTWQGVFDDPASSIDHFARIGLRPGAYEKVGGEWRSEAVPTAMTDPSAPNPVMAMFVAAGDEKKLSRVTFTLVEPLASNDQQARDQFDKWMSQALTQLGVAGGDQALKAIHGEASATGTVPGGARYAVDRETTDKDRLLAVTFTPGDPILNGTDPTAS
;
A
#
# COMPACT_ATOMS: atom_id res chain seq x y z
N MET A 1 3.85 -69.64 17.56
CA MET A 1 5.31 -69.72 17.35
C MET A 1 5.58 -69.92 15.87
N LYS A 2 6.43 -69.06 15.26
CA LYS A 2 7.06 -69.18 13.92
C LYS A 2 6.08 -69.23 12.73
N ALA A 3 6.40 -68.86 11.50
CA ALA A 3 7.36 -67.99 10.82
C ALA A 3 6.92 -68.03 9.33
N GLY A 4 7.17 -66.98 8.54
CA GLY A 4 6.98 -67.00 7.07
C GLY A 4 7.14 -65.59 6.51
N ILE A 5 8.33 -65.14 6.09
CA ILE A 5 9.09 -65.42 4.85
C ILE A 5 8.60 -64.58 3.65
N LEU A 6 9.44 -63.57 3.33
CA LEU A 6 9.93 -63.02 2.05
C LEU A 6 8.97 -62.66 0.91
N LEU A 7 9.13 -61.42 0.41
CA LEU A 7 9.29 -60.97 -1.00
C LEU A 7 9.17 -59.42 -0.99
N ALA A 8 9.84 -58.57 -1.76
CA ALA A 8 10.89 -58.67 -2.78
C ALA A 8 11.51 -57.26 -2.93
N ALA A 9 12.77 -57.21 -3.32
CA ALA A 9 13.55 -56.00 -3.54
C ALA A 9 13.19 -55.30 -4.86
N ALA A 10 13.25 -53.96 -4.89
CA ALA A 10 13.41 -53.17 -6.11
C ALA A 10 14.27 -51.93 -5.82
N THR A 11 15.55 -52.06 -6.16
CA THR A 11 16.57 -51.01 -6.23
C THR A 11 16.33 -50.11 -7.44
N LEU A 12 16.17 -48.80 -7.23
CA LEU A 12 16.36 -47.81 -8.30
C LEU A 12 17.74 -47.18 -8.17
N ALA A 13 18.51 -47.37 -9.24
CA ALA A 13 19.90 -47.04 -9.38
C ALA A 13 20.13 -45.51 -9.45
N LEU A 14 21.13 -45.05 -8.71
CA LEU A 14 21.88 -43.83 -9.02
C LEU A 14 22.78 -44.11 -10.23
N ALA A 15 22.61 -43.35 -11.32
CA ALA A 15 23.65 -43.11 -12.32
C ALA A 15 23.31 -41.84 -13.11
N GLY A 16 24.25 -40.88 -13.15
CA GLY A 16 24.09 -39.66 -13.95
C GLY A 16 24.87 -38.45 -13.43
N CYS A 17 26.20 -38.54 -13.49
CA CYS A 17 27.14 -37.48 -13.18
C CYS A 17 27.28 -36.48 -14.35
N SER A 18 27.69 -35.25 -14.02
CA SER A 18 28.34 -34.22 -14.85
C SER A 18 27.54 -33.52 -15.95
N GLY A 19 27.27 -32.23 -15.70
CA GLY A 19 26.91 -31.23 -16.70
C GLY A 19 26.71 -29.87 -16.04
N ALA A 20 27.80 -29.20 -15.65
CA ALA A 20 27.75 -27.78 -15.30
C ALA A 20 27.62 -26.95 -16.58
N PRO A 21 26.75 -25.93 -16.61
CA PRO A 21 27.00 -24.72 -17.35
C PRO A 21 27.47 -23.63 -16.39
N ALA A 22 28.60 -23.03 -16.72
CA ALA A 22 29.09 -21.80 -16.14
C ALA A 22 28.31 -20.61 -16.70
N GLY A 23 28.23 -19.53 -15.89
CA GLY A 23 28.10 -18.17 -16.40
C GLY A 23 26.80 -17.45 -16.01
N ASN A 24 26.93 -16.54 -15.05
CA ASN A 24 26.20 -15.29 -14.82
C ASN A 24 24.75 -15.19 -15.31
N ASP A 25 23.82 -15.00 -14.38
CA ASP A 25 23.31 -13.66 -14.09
C ASP A 25 22.50 -13.70 -12.78
N THR A 26 22.53 -12.59 -12.06
CA THR A 26 21.80 -12.30 -10.83
C THR A 26 20.43 -12.96 -10.77
N ALA A 27 20.25 -13.90 -9.84
CA ALA A 27 18.93 -14.28 -9.38
C ALA A 27 18.37 -13.12 -8.55
N GLU A 28 17.85 -12.09 -9.22
CA GLU A 28 16.75 -11.35 -8.63
C GLU A 28 15.65 -12.37 -8.37
N ALA A 29 15.39 -12.64 -7.10
CA ALA A 29 14.23 -13.39 -6.70
C ALA A 29 13.02 -12.62 -7.23
N ALA A 30 12.49 -13.05 -8.38
CA ALA A 30 11.20 -12.61 -8.86
C ALA A 30 10.21 -12.85 -7.73
N TYR A 31 9.81 -11.75 -7.08
CA TYR A 31 8.83 -11.75 -6.00
C TYR A 31 7.48 -12.07 -6.64
N ASN A 32 7.26 -13.35 -6.94
CA ASN A 32 6.05 -13.85 -7.57
C ASN A 32 4.98 -13.98 -6.48
N ASN A 33 4.59 -12.85 -5.90
CA ASN A 33 3.40 -12.74 -5.08
C ASN A 33 2.21 -12.70 -6.03
N SER A 34 1.72 -13.87 -6.44
CA SER A 34 0.39 -14.03 -7.03
C SER A 34 -0.72 -13.81 -5.98
N PHE A 35 -0.56 -12.80 -5.13
CA PHE A 35 -1.66 -12.28 -4.35
C PHE A 35 -2.61 -11.62 -5.34
N VAL A 36 -3.70 -12.31 -5.68
CA VAL A 36 -4.82 -11.71 -6.39
C VAL A 36 -5.37 -10.63 -5.47
N SER A 37 -4.96 -9.39 -5.70
CA SER A 37 -5.57 -8.25 -5.01
C SER A 37 -7.09 -8.34 -5.19
N PRO A 38 -7.88 -8.06 -4.13
CA PRO A 38 -9.34 -8.03 -4.26
C PRO A 38 -9.84 -7.04 -5.31
N ASN A 39 -8.96 -6.15 -5.79
CA ASN A 39 -9.20 -5.23 -6.90
C ASN A 39 -10.45 -4.39 -6.70
N LEU A 40 -10.65 -3.91 -5.46
CA LEU A 40 -11.89 -3.29 -5.01
C LEU A 40 -12.23 -2.04 -5.83
N ALA A 41 -11.22 -1.25 -6.23
CA ALA A 41 -11.41 -0.06 -7.06
C ALA A 41 -11.45 -0.35 -8.59
N GLY A 42 -11.66 -1.61 -8.99
CA GLY A 42 -11.64 -2.01 -10.39
C GLY A 42 -10.28 -1.84 -11.08
N GLY A 43 -9.21 -1.71 -10.30
CA GLY A 43 -7.82 -1.64 -10.78
C GLY A 43 -7.32 -0.24 -11.07
N THR A 44 -8.12 0.79 -10.79
CA THR A 44 -7.83 2.15 -11.23
C THR A 44 -8.05 3.16 -10.11
N TRP A 45 -7.28 4.24 -10.15
CA TRP A 45 -7.52 5.38 -9.27
C TRP A 45 -8.84 6.08 -9.57
N GLN A 46 -9.30 6.03 -10.82
CA GLN A 46 -10.63 6.53 -11.18
C GLN A 46 -11.74 5.84 -10.36
N GLY A 47 -11.68 4.51 -10.21
CA GLY A 47 -12.64 3.77 -9.40
C GLY A 47 -12.61 4.14 -7.91
N VAL A 48 -11.48 4.64 -7.40
CA VAL A 48 -11.41 5.21 -6.05
C VAL A 48 -12.12 6.55 -5.96
N PHE A 49 -12.07 7.39 -7.00
CA PHE A 49 -12.56 8.77 -6.91
C PHE A 49 -14.00 8.98 -7.39
N ASP A 50 -14.55 8.06 -8.19
CA ASP A 50 -15.83 8.27 -8.88
C ASP A 50 -17.09 8.08 -8.01
N ASP A 51 -17.04 7.27 -6.96
CA ASP A 51 -18.19 7.01 -6.08
C ASP A 51 -17.76 6.97 -4.59
N PRO A 52 -18.00 8.05 -3.82
CA PRO A 52 -17.64 8.12 -2.42
C PRO A 52 -18.21 6.97 -1.58
N ALA A 53 -19.47 6.57 -1.80
CA ALA A 53 -20.10 5.54 -0.97
C ALA A 53 -19.41 4.19 -1.15
N SER A 54 -19.22 3.77 -2.40
CA SER A 54 -18.48 2.55 -2.74
C SER A 54 -17.03 2.59 -2.24
N SER A 55 -16.35 3.73 -2.39
CA SER A 55 -14.98 3.91 -1.93
C SER A 55 -14.84 3.83 -0.41
N ILE A 56 -15.74 4.45 0.35
CA ILE A 56 -15.75 4.33 1.82
C ILE A 56 -15.96 2.87 2.23
N ASP A 57 -16.87 2.14 1.58
CA ASP A 57 -17.08 0.72 1.82
C ASP A 57 -15.81 -0.10 1.53
N HIS A 58 -15.09 0.22 0.45
CA HIS A 58 -13.82 -0.43 0.14
C HIS A 58 -12.76 -0.15 1.20
N PHE A 59 -12.59 1.11 1.62
CA PHE A 59 -11.66 1.48 2.70
C PHE A 59 -12.00 0.77 4.02
N ALA A 60 -13.28 0.60 4.33
CA ALA A 60 -13.70 -0.17 5.50
C ALA A 60 -13.32 -1.65 5.40
N ARG A 61 -13.50 -2.29 4.24
CA ARG A 61 -13.15 -3.70 4.00
C ARG A 61 -11.66 -3.99 4.13
N ILE A 62 -10.80 -3.02 3.82
CA ILE A 62 -9.34 -3.14 3.93
C ILE A 62 -8.78 -2.69 5.29
N GLY A 63 -9.67 -2.42 6.26
CA GLY A 63 -9.28 -2.14 7.64
C GLY A 63 -8.87 -0.70 7.94
N LEU A 64 -9.09 0.26 7.03
CA LEU A 64 -8.83 1.68 7.29
C LEU A 64 -9.84 2.29 8.27
N ARG A 65 -10.98 1.64 8.53
CA ARG A 65 -12.02 2.07 9.48
C ARG A 65 -12.46 3.55 9.28
N PRO A 66 -12.89 3.93 8.07
CA PRO A 66 -13.44 5.25 7.81
C PRO A 66 -14.73 5.48 8.63
N GLY A 67 -14.96 6.73 9.03
CA GLY A 67 -16.25 7.19 9.56
C GLY A 67 -17.30 7.36 8.45
N ALA A 68 -18.39 8.04 8.78
CA ALA A 68 -19.39 8.43 7.79
C ALA A 68 -18.79 9.46 6.81
N TYR A 69 -19.19 9.39 5.54
CA TYR A 69 -18.90 10.44 4.57
C TYR A 69 -19.96 11.53 4.66
N GLU A 70 -19.62 12.64 5.31
CA GLU A 70 -20.57 13.70 5.62
C GLU A 70 -19.97 15.09 5.42
N LYS A 71 -20.85 16.11 5.32
CA LYS A 71 -20.42 17.48 5.08
C LYS A 71 -19.89 18.12 6.36
N VAL A 72 -18.61 18.48 6.38
CA VAL A 72 -17.94 19.16 7.49
C VAL A 72 -17.19 20.38 6.97
N GLY A 73 -17.47 21.56 7.54
CA GLY A 73 -16.75 22.79 7.15
C GLY A 73 -16.88 23.20 5.68
N GLY A 74 -17.88 22.66 4.96
CA GLY A 74 -18.12 22.94 3.54
C GLY A 74 -17.66 21.85 2.56
N GLU A 75 -16.81 20.92 3.00
CA GLU A 75 -16.33 19.78 2.21
C GLU A 75 -17.03 18.49 2.68
N TRP A 76 -17.29 17.55 1.77
CA TRP A 76 -17.69 16.21 2.19
C TRP A 76 -16.45 15.42 2.55
N ARG A 77 -16.43 14.81 3.74
CA ARG A 77 -15.27 14.07 4.21
C ARG A 77 -15.66 12.88 5.07
N SER A 78 -14.80 11.88 5.05
CA SER A 78 -14.80 10.73 5.95
C SER A 78 -13.43 10.62 6.59
N GLU A 79 -13.39 10.65 7.91
CA GLU A 79 -12.17 10.54 8.71
C GLU A 79 -12.13 9.16 9.37
N ALA A 80 -11.02 8.46 9.24
CA ALA A 80 -10.81 7.20 9.91
C ALA A 80 -10.47 7.38 11.39
N VAL A 81 -10.79 6.36 12.19
CA VAL A 81 -10.27 6.26 13.56
C VAL A 81 -8.73 6.15 13.49
N PRO A 82 -7.97 7.04 14.16
CA PRO A 82 -6.51 6.97 14.16
C PRO A 82 -5.99 5.61 14.60
N THR A 83 -4.96 5.12 13.92
CA THR A 83 -4.35 3.81 14.18
C THR A 83 -2.96 4.01 14.76
N ALA A 84 -2.70 3.47 15.95
CA ALA A 84 -1.38 3.56 16.55
C ALA A 84 -0.37 2.71 15.76
N MET A 85 0.74 3.33 15.37
CA MET A 85 1.89 2.66 14.72
C MET A 85 2.92 2.17 15.75
N THR A 86 2.83 2.66 16.98
CA THR A 86 3.60 2.22 18.15
C THR A 86 2.66 1.67 19.23
N ASP A 87 3.20 1.29 20.39
CA ASP A 87 2.40 0.92 21.55
C ASP A 87 1.37 2.02 21.90
N PRO A 88 0.06 1.75 21.84
CA PRO A 88 -0.98 2.74 22.13
C PRO A 88 -1.03 3.14 23.61
N SER A 89 -0.37 2.41 24.52
CA SER A 89 -0.27 2.74 25.95
C SER A 89 0.91 3.66 26.27
N ALA A 90 1.81 3.90 25.31
CA ALA A 90 2.91 4.83 25.47
C ALA A 90 2.40 6.28 25.59
N PRO A 91 3.14 7.19 26.26
CA PRO A 91 2.69 8.56 26.49
C PRO A 91 2.58 9.40 25.20
N ASN A 92 3.34 9.06 24.16
CA ASN A 92 3.38 9.77 22.88
C ASN A 92 3.35 8.77 21.71
N PRO A 93 2.21 8.09 21.48
CA PRO A 93 2.14 7.11 20.42
C PRO A 93 2.22 7.80 19.06
N VAL A 94 2.92 7.19 18.12
CA VAL A 94 2.90 7.62 16.72
C VAL A 94 1.60 7.13 16.09
N MET A 95 0.86 8.03 15.44
CA MET A 95 -0.48 7.74 14.94
C MET A 95 -0.52 7.84 13.42
N ALA A 96 -1.18 6.88 12.78
CA ALA A 96 -1.58 6.97 11.38
C ALA A 96 -3.04 7.42 11.28
N MET A 97 -3.32 8.30 10.32
CA MET A 97 -4.65 8.81 10.01
C MET A 97 -4.95 8.58 8.54
N PHE A 98 -6.23 8.38 8.23
CA PHE A 98 -6.73 8.31 6.86
C PHE A 98 -7.92 9.25 6.71
N VAL A 99 -7.94 10.03 5.63
CA VAL A 99 -9.05 10.92 5.29
C VAL A 99 -9.38 10.76 3.81
N ALA A 100 -10.65 10.57 3.50
CA ALA A 100 -11.19 10.68 2.15
C ALA A 100 -12.08 11.93 2.08
N ALA A 101 -11.86 12.80 1.10
CA ALA A 101 -12.58 14.06 0.99
C ALA A 101 -12.93 14.41 -0.45
N GLY A 102 -13.95 15.24 -0.63
CA GLY A 102 -14.45 15.69 -1.92
C GLY A 102 -15.78 16.41 -1.82
N ASP A 103 -16.64 16.12 -2.78
CA ASP A 103 -18.03 16.57 -2.81
C ASP A 103 -19.00 15.39 -2.61
N GLU A 104 -20.30 15.66 -2.70
CA GLU A 104 -21.34 14.65 -2.50
C GLU A 104 -21.25 13.49 -3.51
N LYS A 105 -20.70 13.75 -4.70
CA LYS A 105 -20.71 12.83 -5.84
C LYS A 105 -19.35 12.19 -6.10
N LYS A 106 -18.24 12.84 -5.72
CA LYS A 106 -16.88 12.39 -6.03
C LYS A 106 -15.91 12.69 -4.90
N LEU A 107 -14.93 11.81 -4.74
CA LEU A 107 -13.76 12.11 -3.92
C LEU A 107 -12.79 12.97 -4.75
N SER A 108 -12.32 14.07 -4.16
CA SER A 108 -11.26 14.91 -4.72
C SER A 108 -9.88 14.47 -4.25
N ARG A 109 -9.80 13.78 -3.10
CA ARG A 109 -8.54 13.33 -2.51
C ARG A 109 -8.72 12.19 -1.50
N VAL A 110 -7.66 11.40 -1.35
CA VAL A 110 -7.44 10.54 -0.20
C VAL A 110 -6.07 10.82 0.40
N THR A 111 -5.98 10.92 1.72
CA THR A 111 -4.76 11.31 2.42
C THR A 111 -4.45 10.31 3.52
N PHE A 112 -3.22 9.79 3.50
CA PHE A 112 -2.62 9.00 4.59
C PHE A 112 -1.66 9.90 5.35
N THR A 113 -1.82 10.05 6.66
CA THR A 113 -0.96 10.93 7.46
C THR A 113 -0.32 10.16 8.59
N LEU A 114 1.00 10.25 8.73
CA LEU A 114 1.73 9.86 9.92
C LEU A 114 1.91 11.10 10.82
N VAL A 115 1.47 11.00 12.06
CA VAL A 115 1.65 12.00 13.12
C VAL A 115 2.65 11.43 14.12
N GLU A 116 3.87 11.95 14.09
CA GLU A 116 4.95 11.54 14.97
C GLU A 116 5.26 12.66 15.97
N PRO A 117 4.97 12.49 17.26
CA PRO A 117 5.35 13.48 18.27
C PRO A 117 6.85 13.78 18.24
N LEU A 118 7.24 15.04 18.47
CA LEU A 118 8.65 15.45 18.44
C LEU A 118 9.53 14.66 19.42
N ALA A 119 8.94 14.22 20.52
CA ALA A 119 9.58 13.38 21.54
C ALA A 119 9.82 11.93 21.10
N SER A 120 9.16 11.47 20.02
CA SER A 120 9.42 10.19 19.38
C SER A 120 10.58 10.32 18.38
N ASN A 121 11.23 9.22 18.00
CA ASN A 121 12.10 9.12 16.83
C ASN A 121 12.13 7.66 16.37
N ASP A 122 10.94 7.12 16.10
CA ASP A 122 10.73 5.69 15.98
C ASP A 122 10.73 5.27 14.50
N GLN A 123 11.82 4.64 14.07
CA GLN A 123 11.92 4.09 12.71
C GLN A 123 10.94 2.93 12.49
N GLN A 124 10.66 2.13 13.52
CA GLN A 124 9.71 1.04 13.41
C GLN A 124 8.29 1.56 13.14
N ALA A 125 7.93 2.71 13.72
CA ALA A 125 6.64 3.35 13.46
C ALA A 125 6.49 3.79 12.00
N ARG A 126 7.57 4.30 11.40
CA ARG A 126 7.62 4.70 9.99
C ARG A 126 7.52 3.48 9.07
N ASP A 127 8.27 2.42 9.37
CA ASP A 127 8.18 1.15 8.64
C ASP A 127 6.77 0.54 8.73
N GLN A 128 6.12 0.68 9.89
CA GLN A 128 4.76 0.19 10.09
C GLN A 128 3.72 1.02 9.32
N PHE A 129 3.92 2.34 9.23
CA PHE A 129 3.11 3.21 8.39
C PHE A 129 3.25 2.87 6.90
N ASP A 130 4.47 2.63 6.43
CA ASP A 130 4.73 2.20 5.05
C ASP A 130 4.04 0.88 4.72
N LYS A 131 4.13 -0.11 5.61
CA LYS A 131 3.43 -1.39 5.45
C LYS A 131 1.92 -1.21 5.45
N TRP A 132 1.39 -0.38 6.34
CA TRP A 132 -0.04 -0.10 6.42
C TRP A 132 -0.57 0.55 5.13
N MET A 133 0.14 1.54 4.59
CA MET A 133 -0.23 2.18 3.33
C MET A 133 -0.05 1.23 2.14
N SER A 134 1.06 0.49 2.07
CA SER A 134 1.32 -0.50 1.03
C SER A 134 0.21 -1.55 0.97
N GLN A 135 -0.17 -2.12 2.13
CA GLN A 135 -1.27 -3.08 2.22
C GLN A 135 -2.60 -2.49 1.75
N ALA A 136 -2.91 -1.26 2.16
CA ALA A 136 -4.13 -0.58 1.74
C ALA A 136 -4.19 -0.40 0.21
N LEU A 137 -3.11 0.13 -0.39
CA LEU A 137 -3.02 0.36 -1.83
C LEU A 137 -3.06 -0.95 -2.62
N THR A 138 -2.35 -1.98 -2.17
CA THR A 138 -2.40 -3.32 -2.77
C THR A 138 -3.81 -3.90 -2.70
N GLN A 139 -4.51 -3.81 -1.56
CA GLN A 139 -5.86 -4.38 -1.43
C GLN A 139 -6.93 -3.61 -2.21
N LEU A 140 -6.77 -2.30 -2.38
CA LEU A 140 -7.60 -1.50 -3.29
C LEU A 140 -7.39 -1.92 -4.75
N GLY A 141 -6.22 -2.46 -5.08
CA GLY A 141 -5.84 -2.86 -6.43
C GLY A 141 -5.43 -1.70 -7.32
N VAL A 142 -5.07 -0.55 -6.73
CA VAL A 142 -4.62 0.61 -7.49
C VAL A 142 -3.15 0.45 -7.89
N ALA A 143 -2.83 0.85 -9.13
CA ALA A 143 -1.46 0.78 -9.63
C ALA A 143 -0.59 1.94 -9.09
N GLY A 144 0.73 1.69 -9.05
CA GLY A 144 1.73 2.71 -8.75
C GLY A 144 1.88 3.12 -7.28
N GLY A 145 1.28 2.38 -6.33
CA GLY A 145 1.50 2.62 -4.90
C GLY A 145 2.97 2.60 -4.48
N ASP A 146 3.79 1.76 -5.14
CA ASP A 146 5.24 1.66 -4.90
C ASP A 146 6.01 2.95 -5.25
N GLN A 147 5.54 3.74 -6.23
CA GLN A 147 6.17 5.01 -6.57
C GLN A 147 5.94 6.06 -5.48
N ALA A 148 4.73 6.14 -4.95
CA ALA A 148 4.43 7.02 -3.82
C ALA A 148 5.20 6.59 -2.56
N LEU A 149 5.31 5.28 -2.30
CA LEU A 149 6.11 4.72 -1.21
C LEU A 149 7.59 5.10 -1.32
N LYS A 150 8.19 5.03 -2.51
CA LYS A 150 9.59 5.48 -2.72
C LYS A 150 9.79 6.95 -2.39
N ALA A 151 8.80 7.81 -2.68
CA ALA A 151 8.87 9.23 -2.37
C ALA A 151 8.74 9.53 -0.86
N ILE A 152 8.15 8.62 -0.08
CA ILE A 152 8.10 8.71 1.39
C ILE A 152 9.48 8.51 2.01
N HIS A 153 10.30 7.64 1.44
CA HIS A 153 11.67 7.38 1.93
C HIS A 153 12.65 8.54 1.70
N GLY A 154 12.26 9.54 0.90
CA GLY A 154 13.01 10.79 0.76
C GLY A 154 12.89 11.70 1.97
N GLU A 155 13.82 12.63 2.12
CA GLU A 155 13.80 13.64 3.20
C GLU A 155 13.00 14.89 2.82
N ALA A 156 12.74 15.12 1.53
CA ALA A 156 12.05 16.30 1.02
C ALA A 156 10.62 15.99 0.58
N SER A 157 9.74 17.00 0.65
CA SER A 157 8.42 16.93 0.01
C SER A 157 8.55 16.63 -1.47
N ALA A 158 7.62 15.86 -2.01
CA ALA A 158 7.68 15.36 -3.37
C ALA A 158 6.29 15.32 -4.00
N THR A 159 6.22 15.51 -5.32
CA THR A 159 4.98 15.33 -6.08
C THR A 159 5.26 14.47 -7.30
N GLY A 160 4.23 13.81 -7.81
CA GLY A 160 4.35 13.02 -9.02
C GLY A 160 3.03 12.43 -9.48
N THR A 161 3.13 11.49 -10.40
CA THR A 161 2.00 10.70 -10.90
C THR A 161 2.28 9.23 -10.68
N VAL A 162 1.22 8.46 -10.53
CA VAL A 162 1.27 7.00 -10.43
C VAL A 162 0.54 6.37 -11.64
N PRO A 163 1.00 5.21 -12.12
CA PRO A 163 0.25 4.38 -13.06
C PRO A 163 -1.22 4.24 -12.64
N GLY A 164 -2.12 4.26 -13.62
CA GLY A 164 -3.57 4.23 -13.34
C GLY A 164 -4.19 5.60 -13.04
N GLY A 165 -3.44 6.69 -13.19
CA GLY A 165 -4.01 8.02 -13.42
C GLY A 165 -4.27 8.87 -12.17
N ALA A 166 -3.59 8.63 -11.06
CA ALA A 166 -3.59 9.57 -9.93
C ALA A 166 -2.31 10.42 -9.89
N ARG A 167 -2.44 11.61 -9.32
CA ARG A 167 -1.29 12.39 -8.82
C ARG A 167 -1.09 12.08 -7.35
N TYR A 168 0.15 12.13 -6.91
CA TYR A 168 0.48 12.06 -5.49
C TYR A 168 1.28 13.30 -5.05
N ALA A 169 1.11 13.66 -3.79
CA ALA A 169 1.94 14.62 -3.07
C ALA A 169 2.35 14.01 -1.73
N VAL A 170 3.63 14.14 -1.39
CA VAL A 170 4.18 13.80 -0.08
C VAL A 170 4.61 15.09 0.57
N ASP A 171 3.88 15.52 1.59
CA ASP A 171 4.13 16.74 2.34
C ASP A 171 4.69 16.40 3.71
N ARG A 172 5.73 17.14 4.12
CA ARG A 172 6.34 17.03 5.44
C ARG A 172 6.24 18.36 6.15
N GLU A 173 5.65 18.35 7.33
CA GLU A 173 5.49 19.54 8.17
C GLU A 173 6.02 19.23 9.57
N THR A 174 6.70 20.19 10.18
CA THR A 174 7.05 20.12 11.60
C THR A 174 6.36 21.26 12.31
N THR A 175 5.51 20.91 13.26
CA THR A 175 4.84 21.84 14.16
C THR A 175 5.61 21.91 15.49
N ASP A 176 5.14 22.73 16.42
CA ASP A 176 5.72 22.81 17.77
C ASP A 176 5.60 21.50 18.58
N LYS A 177 4.76 20.55 18.13
CA LYS A 177 4.48 19.29 18.86
C LYS A 177 4.81 18.05 18.06
N ASP A 178 4.59 18.08 16.75
CA ASP A 178 4.56 16.89 15.91
C ASP A 178 5.33 17.10 14.59
N ARG A 179 5.91 16.01 14.08
CA ARG A 179 6.31 15.84 12.69
C ARG A 179 5.19 15.12 11.95
N LEU A 180 4.69 15.76 10.90
CA LEU A 180 3.64 15.26 10.04
C LEU A 180 4.23 14.83 8.71
N LEU A 181 3.85 13.65 8.26
CA LEU A 181 4.09 13.16 6.90
C LEU A 181 2.74 12.83 6.29
N ALA A 182 2.30 13.60 5.31
CA ALA A 182 1.04 13.40 4.61
C ALA A 182 1.29 12.93 3.18
N VAL A 183 0.63 11.84 2.78
CA VAL A 183 0.67 11.27 1.44
C VAL A 183 -0.72 11.40 0.85
N THR A 184 -0.89 12.34 -0.06
CA THR A 184 -2.18 12.67 -0.67
C THR A 184 -2.22 12.19 -2.10
N PHE A 185 -3.25 11.42 -2.44
CA PHE A 185 -3.57 11.07 -3.81
C PHE A 185 -4.77 11.89 -4.29
N THR A 186 -4.68 12.41 -5.51
CA THR A 186 -5.74 13.18 -6.17
C THR A 186 -5.99 12.62 -7.57
N PRO A 187 -7.18 12.85 -8.16
CA PRO A 187 -7.42 12.55 -9.56
C PRO A 187 -6.33 13.15 -10.44
N GLY A 188 -5.71 12.32 -11.28
CA GLY A 188 -4.83 12.76 -12.35
C GLY A 188 -5.62 13.20 -13.58
N ASP A 189 -4.90 13.57 -14.64
CA ASP A 189 -5.56 13.80 -15.92
C ASP A 189 -6.12 12.49 -16.47
N PRO A 190 -7.29 12.52 -17.15
CA PRO A 190 -7.79 11.36 -17.85
C PRO A 190 -6.72 10.80 -18.78
N ILE A 191 -6.40 9.51 -18.66
CA ILE A 191 -5.57 8.83 -19.66
C ILE A 191 -6.43 8.73 -20.92
N LEU A 192 -6.34 9.75 -21.79
CA LEU A 192 -6.93 9.71 -23.11
C LEU A 192 -6.21 8.61 -23.89
N ASN A 193 -6.94 7.56 -24.24
CA ASN A 193 -6.48 6.37 -24.97
C ASN A 193 -5.23 6.63 -25.84
N GLY A 194 -4.08 6.03 -25.47
CA GLY A 194 -2.99 5.76 -26.41
C GLY A 194 -1.63 6.40 -26.17
N THR A 195 -1.38 7.12 -25.07
CA THR A 195 -0.02 7.56 -24.73
C THR A 195 0.31 7.26 -23.28
N ASP A 196 0.73 6.03 -23.04
CA ASP A 196 1.54 5.70 -21.88
C ASP A 196 2.96 6.23 -22.14
N PRO A 197 3.46 7.24 -21.42
CA PRO A 197 4.82 7.73 -21.61
C PRO A 197 5.89 6.78 -21.04
N THR A 198 5.48 5.64 -20.46
CA THR A 198 6.40 4.62 -19.92
C THR A 198 6.55 3.37 -20.78
N ALA A 199 5.94 3.35 -21.97
CA ALA A 199 6.26 2.36 -23.00
C ALA A 199 7.51 2.78 -23.78
N SER A 200 8.70 2.61 -23.18
CA SER A 200 10.00 2.63 -23.88
C SER A 200 11.03 1.81 -23.13
#